data_AF-A0A4U1CV43-F1
#
_entry.id   AF-A0A4U1CV43-F1
#
_cell.length_a   1.000
_cell.length_b   1.000
_cell.length_c   1.000
_cell.angle_alpha   90.00
_cell.angle_beta   90.00
_cell.angle_gamma   90.00
#
_symmetry.space_group_name_H-M   'P 1'
#
loop_
_entity.id
_entity.type
_entity.pdbx_description
1 polymer ?
#
loop_
_entity_poly.entity_id
_entity_poly.type
_entity_poly.pdbx_seq_one_letter_code
_entity_poly.pdbx_strand_id
1 'polypeptide(L)'
;MKKITLILTLVFFSAVGAFAQLESPVTWSYVAKKTSKTEATIYIKATIEDNWHLYSQNIKPGGPSKTTFTFTKSKDYTAVGSTVEPKPIIKYEKVFKMDVGYFQDEVVFTQKVKLNKATTVVKAVVNFQLCDDKQCLPPSDVTFSIPVK
;
A
#
# COMPACT_ATOMS: atom_id res chain seq x y z
N MET A 1 -60.68 32.82 20.58
CA MET A 1 -59.59 32.97 21.58
C MET A 1 -58.73 31.72 21.54
N LYS A 2 -57.48 31.89 21.09
CA LYS A 2 -56.27 31.06 21.21
C LYS A 2 -56.42 29.52 21.12
N LYS A 3 -56.27 29.01 19.90
CA LYS A 3 -55.90 27.61 19.61
C LYS A 3 -54.41 27.43 19.95
N ILE A 4 -54.10 26.63 20.96
CA ILE A 4 -52.74 26.18 21.24
C ILE A 4 -52.64 24.77 20.64
N THR A 5 -52.06 24.68 19.46
CA THR A 5 -51.68 23.40 18.86
C THR A 5 -50.16 23.37 18.83
N LEU A 6 -49.58 22.66 19.80
CA LEU A 6 -48.16 22.41 19.94
C LEU A 6 -47.73 21.47 18.79
N ILE A 7 -47.33 22.04 17.65
CA ILE A 7 -46.74 21.27 16.54
C ILE A 7 -45.26 21.11 16.86
N LEU A 8 -44.96 19.96 17.46
CA LEU A 8 -43.62 19.43 17.67
C LEU A 8 -42.96 19.24 16.28
N THR A 9 -42.20 20.23 15.83
CA THR A 9 -41.44 20.15 14.59
C THR A 9 -40.21 19.29 14.86
N LEU A 10 -40.35 17.99 14.56
CA LEU A 10 -39.27 17.02 14.58
C LEU A 10 -38.26 17.43 13.50
N VAL A 11 -37.18 18.09 13.90
CA VAL A 11 -36.02 18.36 13.06
C VAL A 11 -35.39 17.01 12.73
N PHE A 12 -35.67 16.49 11.53
CA PHE A 12 -35.04 15.30 10.99
C PHE A 12 -33.61 15.67 10.60
N PHE A 13 -32.69 15.55 11.56
CA PHE A 13 -31.26 15.67 11.33
C PHE A 13 -30.85 14.47 10.48
N SER A 14 -30.82 14.65 9.15
CA SER A 14 -30.21 13.70 8.24
C SER A 14 -28.71 13.70 8.53
N ALA A 15 -28.27 12.73 9.34
CA ALA A 15 -26.86 12.43 9.49
C ALA A 15 -26.36 11.90 8.14
N VAL A 16 -25.92 12.82 7.27
CA VAL A 16 -25.10 12.48 6.11
C VAL A 16 -23.78 12.00 6.69
N GLY A 17 -23.62 10.68 6.79
CA GLY A 17 -22.36 10.05 7.17
C GLY A 17 -21.33 10.35 6.10
N ALA A 18 -20.52 11.39 6.31
CA ALA A 18 -19.30 11.59 5.54
C ALA A 18 -18.32 10.50 5.96
N PHE A 19 -18.10 9.51 5.09
CA PHE A 19 -16.93 8.65 5.20
C PHE A 19 -15.72 9.51 4.89
N ALA A 20 -15.12 10.12 5.92
CA ALA A 20 -13.75 10.59 5.83
C ALA A 20 -12.87 9.34 5.70
N GLN A 21 -12.63 8.89 4.48
CA GLN A 21 -11.46 8.05 4.23
C GLN A 21 -10.27 8.94 4.56
N LEU A 22 -9.56 8.62 5.64
CA LEU A 22 -8.26 9.22 5.92
C LEU A 22 -7.42 8.97 4.66
N GLU A 23 -7.22 10.01 3.85
CA GLU A 23 -6.35 9.92 2.69
C GLU A 23 -4.95 9.56 3.21
N SER A 24 -4.49 8.38 2.81
CA SER A 24 -3.11 7.99 3.05
C SER A 24 -2.25 8.73 2.03
N PRO A 25 -1.09 9.30 2.41
CA PRO A 25 -0.23 10.05 1.50
C PRO A 25 0.52 9.13 0.50
N VAL A 26 -0.03 7.94 0.26
CA VAL A 26 0.38 7.02 -0.79
C VAL A 26 -0.86 6.37 -1.40
N THR A 27 -0.89 6.35 -2.72
CA THR A 27 -1.85 5.55 -3.48
C THR A 27 -1.15 4.34 -4.09
N TRP A 28 -1.73 3.17 -3.90
CA TRP A 28 -1.20 1.92 -4.44
C TRP A 28 -2.00 1.45 -5.65
N SER A 29 -1.29 0.99 -6.68
CA SER A 29 -1.88 0.36 -7.87
C SER A 29 -1.06 -0.85 -8.29
N TYR A 30 -1.63 -1.69 -9.15
CA TYR A 30 -0.95 -2.89 -9.62
C TYR A 30 -1.26 -3.19 -11.09
N VAL A 31 -0.34 -3.89 -11.73
CA VAL A 31 -0.49 -4.47 -13.06
C VAL A 31 0.11 -5.87 -13.05
N ALA A 32 -0.55 -6.84 -13.67
CA ALA A 32 0.02 -8.15 -13.94
C ALA A 32 0.26 -8.32 -15.44
N LYS A 33 1.47 -8.72 -15.81
CA LYS A 33 1.85 -9.04 -17.19
C LYS A 33 2.30 -10.48 -17.28
N LYS A 34 1.58 -11.32 -18.03
CA LYS A 34 2.09 -12.63 -18.42
C LYS A 34 3.34 -12.47 -19.26
N THR A 35 4.38 -13.21 -18.90
CA THR A 35 5.65 -13.29 -19.64
C THR A 35 5.73 -14.60 -20.43
N SER A 36 4.94 -15.61 -20.06
CA SER A 36 4.76 -16.85 -20.82
C SER A 36 3.42 -17.53 -20.46
N LYS A 37 3.19 -18.75 -20.93
CA LYS A 37 2.02 -19.57 -20.52
C LYS A 37 2.04 -19.93 -19.04
N THR A 38 3.21 -19.96 -18.42
CA THR A 38 3.41 -20.44 -17.04
C THR A 38 4.08 -19.40 -16.14
N GLU A 39 4.26 -18.17 -16.60
CA GLU A 39 4.93 -17.12 -15.84
C GLU A 39 4.25 -15.77 -16.04
N ALA A 40 4.24 -14.99 -14.96
CA ALA A 40 3.86 -13.58 -14.99
C ALA A 40 4.78 -12.75 -14.10
N THR A 41 4.84 -11.46 -14.40
CA THR A 41 5.43 -10.45 -13.53
C THR A 41 4.32 -9.55 -13.01
N ILE A 42 4.26 -9.41 -11.69
CA ILE A 42 3.39 -8.47 -10.99
C ILE A 42 4.19 -7.19 -10.76
N TYR A 43 3.61 -6.06 -11.13
CA TYR A 43 4.12 -4.71 -10.87
C TYR A 43 3.19 -4.07 -9.84
N ILE A 44 3.74 -3.62 -8.73
CA ILE A 44 2.99 -2.92 -7.68
C ILE A 44 3.60 -1.52 -7.57
N LYS A 45 2.82 -0.49 -7.88
CA LYS A 45 3.25 0.91 -7.87
C LYS A 45 2.71 1.61 -6.64
N ALA A 46 3.59 2.30 -5.92
CA ALA A 46 3.23 3.34 -4.97
C ALA A 46 3.41 4.70 -5.66
N THR A 47 2.37 5.53 -5.61
CA THR A 47 2.44 6.97 -5.92
C THR A 47 2.38 7.71 -4.58
N ILE A 48 3.41 8.46 -4.25
CA ILE A 48 3.67 9.04 -2.94
C ILE A 48 3.48 10.55 -3.05
N GLU A 49 2.73 11.15 -2.13
CA GLU A 49 2.57 12.60 -2.09
C GLU A 49 3.89 13.33 -1.80
N ASP A 50 4.00 14.56 -2.28
CA ASP A 50 5.19 15.39 -2.10
C ASP A 50 5.61 15.48 -0.63
N ASN A 51 6.92 15.40 -0.38
CA ASN A 51 7.57 15.43 0.93
C ASN A 51 7.36 14.19 1.82
N TRP A 52 6.63 13.18 1.35
CA TRP A 52 6.54 11.89 2.04
C TRP A 52 7.59 10.91 1.53
N HIS A 53 8.02 10.03 2.43
CA HIS A 53 9.05 9.03 2.18
C HIS A 53 8.49 7.65 2.47
N LEU A 54 8.59 6.76 1.48
CA LEU A 54 8.31 5.33 1.64
C LEU A 54 9.63 4.57 1.83
N TYR A 55 9.77 3.88 2.95
CA TYR A 55 11.01 3.17 3.27
C TYR A 55 11.25 1.94 2.39
N SER A 56 12.52 1.69 2.08
CA SER A 56 13.00 0.53 1.31
C SER A 56 12.73 -0.81 2.03
N GLN A 57 12.63 -1.90 1.27
CA GLN A 57 12.61 -3.28 1.78
C GLN A 57 13.97 -3.69 2.41
N ASN A 58 15.03 -2.97 2.09
CA ASN A 58 16.42 -3.30 2.41
C ASN A 58 16.99 -2.37 3.50
N ILE A 59 16.38 -2.41 4.69
CA ILE A 59 16.85 -1.67 5.86
C ILE A 59 17.56 -2.64 6.82
N LYS A 60 18.74 -2.23 7.32
CA LYS A 60 19.50 -3.02 8.31
C LYS A 60 18.76 -3.01 9.66
N PRO A 61 18.95 -4.03 10.52
CA PRO A 61 18.38 -4.04 11.86
C PRO A 61 18.71 -2.74 12.63
N GLY A 62 17.71 -2.21 13.34
CA GLY A 62 17.82 -0.95 14.09
C GLY A 62 17.34 0.31 13.34
N GLY A 63 16.97 0.18 12.06
CA GLY A 63 16.35 1.26 11.27
C GLY A 63 14.81 1.31 11.35
N PRO A 64 14.16 2.12 10.49
CA PRO A 64 12.70 2.27 10.48
C PRO A 64 11.97 1.02 9.96
N SER A 65 10.64 1.02 10.05
CA SER A 65 9.80 -0.05 9.52
C SER A 65 9.90 -0.13 8.00
N LYS A 66 10.56 -1.18 7.52
CA LYS A 66 10.74 -1.46 6.09
C LYS A 66 9.44 -1.86 5.41
N THR A 67 9.30 -1.45 4.14
CA THR A 67 8.23 -1.98 3.29
C THR A 67 8.41 -3.50 3.13
N THR A 68 7.33 -4.26 3.25
CA THR A 68 7.36 -5.73 3.16
C THR A 68 6.18 -6.23 2.36
N PHE A 69 6.45 -7.08 1.36
CA PHE A 69 5.43 -7.75 0.56
C PHE A 69 5.26 -9.20 1.00
N THR A 70 4.02 -9.61 1.24
CA THR A 70 3.66 -10.99 1.58
C THR A 70 2.66 -11.51 0.56
N PHE A 71 3.01 -12.58 -0.15
CA PHE A 71 2.12 -13.24 -1.10
C PHE A 71 1.45 -14.44 -0.45
N THR A 72 0.11 -14.51 -0.53
CA THR A 72 -0.64 -15.64 0.01
C THR A 72 -0.27 -16.92 -0.74
N LYS A 73 -0.03 -18.01 -0.01
CA LYS A 73 0.23 -19.32 -0.62
C LYS A 73 -1.01 -19.82 -1.38
N SER A 74 -0.82 -20.38 -2.57
CA SER A 74 -1.87 -20.92 -3.42
C SER A 74 -1.36 -22.13 -4.19
N LYS A 75 -2.27 -23.02 -4.63
CA LYS A 75 -1.94 -24.09 -5.58
C LYS A 75 -1.89 -23.57 -7.03
N ASP A 76 -2.47 -22.40 -7.28
CA ASP A 76 -2.65 -21.85 -8.64
C ASP A 76 -1.44 -21.05 -9.13
N TYR A 77 -0.59 -20.61 -8.21
CA TYR A 77 0.65 -19.90 -8.53
C TYR A 77 1.69 -20.11 -7.42
N THR A 78 2.93 -19.72 -7.70
CA THR A 78 4.02 -19.68 -6.72
C THR A 78 4.83 -18.42 -6.93
N ALA A 79 5.03 -17.62 -5.88
CA ALA A 79 5.95 -16.48 -5.92
C ALA A 79 7.39 -16.97 -6.07
N VAL A 80 8.13 -16.40 -7.02
CA VAL A 80 9.50 -16.79 -7.34
C VAL A 80 10.46 -15.71 -6.83
N GLY A 81 11.27 -16.06 -5.84
CA GLY A 81 12.20 -15.12 -5.19
C GLY A 81 11.49 -14.03 -4.38
N SER A 82 12.27 -13.07 -3.88
CA SER A 82 11.77 -11.89 -3.19
C SER A 82 11.25 -10.83 -4.16
N THR A 83 10.41 -9.92 -3.65
CA THR A 83 9.98 -8.75 -4.41
C THR A 83 11.17 -7.81 -4.62
N VAL A 84 11.36 -7.40 -5.87
CA VAL A 84 12.46 -6.52 -6.29
C VAL A 84 11.99 -5.08 -6.23
N GLU A 85 12.83 -4.21 -5.68
CA GLU A 85 12.68 -2.75 -5.72
C GLU A 85 13.76 -2.11 -6.60
N PRO A 86 13.54 -0.91 -7.14
CA PRO A 86 14.59 -0.14 -7.78
C PRO A 86 15.58 0.39 -6.74
N LYS A 87 16.67 1.02 -7.20
CA LYS A 87 17.65 1.64 -6.32
C LYS A 87 16.98 2.76 -5.49
N PRO A 88 17.00 2.69 -4.15
CA PRO A 88 16.44 3.74 -3.30
C PRO A 88 17.36 4.95 -3.23
N ILE A 89 16.78 6.09 -2.81
CA ILE A 89 17.54 7.23 -2.31
C ILE A 89 18.10 6.84 -0.94
N ILE A 90 19.40 7.05 -0.73
CA ILE A 90 20.06 6.76 0.53
C ILE A 90 20.39 8.06 1.26
N LYS A 91 20.00 8.17 2.53
CA LYS A 91 20.29 9.31 3.39
C LYS A 91 20.69 8.84 4.78
N TYR A 92 21.68 9.52 5.36
CA TYR A 92 22.03 9.28 6.75
C TYR A 92 20.96 9.89 7.67
N GLU A 93 20.31 9.05 8.45
CA GLU A 93 19.30 9.47 9.41
C GLU A 93 19.85 9.50 10.83
N LYS A 94 19.85 10.69 11.43
CA LYS A 94 20.40 10.91 12.78
C LYS A 94 19.66 10.12 13.86
N VAL A 95 18.36 9.89 13.68
CA VAL A 95 17.51 9.15 14.63
C VAL A 95 17.99 7.70 14.74
N PHE A 96 18.23 7.05 13.59
CA PHE A 96 18.69 5.66 13.53
C PHE A 96 20.22 5.52 13.53
N LYS A 97 20.95 6.63 13.39
CA LYS A 97 22.42 6.69 13.29
C LYS A 97 22.98 5.78 12.19
N MET A 98 22.29 5.75 11.05
CA MET A 98 22.65 4.89 9.92
C MET A 98 22.14 5.47 8.60
N ASP A 99 22.69 4.93 7.51
CA ASP A 99 22.14 5.15 6.18
C ASP A 99 20.82 4.37 6.01
N VAL A 100 19.77 5.08 5.64
CA VAL A 100 18.42 4.56 5.40
C VAL A 100 18.05 4.80 3.95
N GLY A 101 17.46 3.76 3.33
CA GLY A 101 16.93 3.84 1.98
C GLY A 101 15.44 4.17 1.96
N TYR A 102 15.03 5.10 1.10
CA TYR A 102 13.62 5.44 0.88
C TYR A 102 13.33 5.82 -0.58
N PHE A 103 12.05 5.98 -0.88
CA PHE A 103 11.51 6.43 -2.16
C PHE A 103 10.63 7.67 -1.97
N GLN A 104 10.59 8.52 -3.00
CA GLN A 104 9.76 9.72 -3.14
C GLN A 104 9.04 9.66 -4.49
N ASP A 105 7.99 10.45 -4.67
CA ASP A 105 7.16 10.60 -5.88
C ASP A 105 6.48 9.30 -6.34
N GLU A 106 7.27 8.33 -6.81
CA GLU A 106 6.79 7.01 -7.21
C GLU A 106 7.85 5.92 -7.09
N VAL A 107 7.39 4.70 -6.86
CA VAL A 107 8.23 3.50 -6.93
C VAL A 107 7.42 2.32 -7.44
N VAL A 108 8.04 1.50 -8.29
CA VAL A 108 7.45 0.27 -8.82
C VAL A 108 8.22 -0.95 -8.31
N PHE A 109 7.55 -1.76 -7.50
CA PHE A 109 8.03 -3.04 -7.02
C PHE A 109 7.62 -4.14 -8.00
N THR A 110 8.47 -5.17 -8.15
CA THR A 110 8.19 -6.28 -9.08
C THR A 110 8.31 -7.63 -8.40
N GLN A 111 7.34 -8.50 -8.65
CA GLN A 111 7.34 -9.88 -8.18
C GLN A 111 7.11 -10.83 -9.35
N LYS A 112 8.04 -11.77 -9.55
CA LYS A 112 7.83 -12.87 -10.49
C LYS A 112 6.95 -13.94 -9.86
N VAL A 113 6.02 -14.49 -10.63
CA VAL A 113 5.18 -15.61 -10.23
C VAL A 113 5.17 -16.70 -11.30
N LYS A 114 5.29 -17.95 -10.88
CA LYS A 114 5.02 -19.13 -11.70
C LYS A 114 3.54 -19.45 -11.61
N LEU A 115 2.90 -19.69 -12.74
CA LEU A 115 1.47 -19.99 -12.86
C LEU A 115 1.26 -21.49 -13.07
N ASN A 116 0.36 -22.08 -12.28
CA ASN A 116 -0.10 -23.46 -12.42
C ASN A 116 -1.49 -23.54 -13.08
N LYS A 117 -2.16 -22.40 -13.25
CA LYS A 117 -3.40 -22.24 -14.02
C LYS A 117 -3.26 -21.11 -15.03
N ALA A 118 -3.96 -21.25 -16.17
CA ALA A 118 -3.98 -20.23 -17.21
C ALA A 118 -4.50 -18.88 -16.70
N THR A 119 -5.47 -18.89 -15.80
CA THR A 119 -6.01 -17.68 -15.16
C THR A 119 -6.08 -17.89 -13.65
N THR A 120 -5.68 -16.90 -12.87
CA THR A 120 -5.74 -16.95 -11.40
C THR A 120 -5.81 -15.55 -10.79
N VAL A 121 -5.94 -15.47 -9.46
CA VAL A 121 -5.85 -14.23 -8.69
C VAL A 121 -4.70 -14.36 -7.71
N VAL A 122 -3.67 -13.54 -7.88
CA VAL A 122 -2.55 -13.43 -6.95
C VAL A 122 -2.96 -12.53 -5.80
N LYS A 123 -2.94 -13.04 -4.58
CA LYS A 123 -3.23 -12.26 -3.36
C LYS A 123 -1.92 -11.84 -2.70
N ALA A 124 -1.82 -10.56 -2.37
CA ALA A 124 -0.65 -9.99 -1.73
C ALA A 124 -1.06 -8.97 -0.67
N VAL A 125 -0.23 -8.78 0.34
CA VAL A 125 -0.33 -7.69 1.31
C VAL A 125 0.98 -6.93 1.27
N VAL A 126 0.92 -5.61 1.19
CA VAL A 126 2.05 -4.72 1.46
C VAL A 126 1.86 -4.11 2.84
N ASN A 127 2.85 -4.31 3.72
CA ASN A 127 2.99 -3.56 4.96
C ASN A 127 4.04 -2.48 4.75
N PHE A 128 3.74 -1.24 5.12
CA PHE A 128 4.63 -0.10 4.89
C PHE A 128 4.47 0.98 5.95
N GLN A 129 5.45 1.88 6.03
CA GLN A 129 5.40 3.08 6.84
C GLN A 129 5.80 4.28 5.98
N LEU A 130 5.13 5.41 6.21
CA LEU A 130 5.42 6.69 5.58
C LEU A 130 5.89 7.69 6.62
N CYS A 131 6.90 8.47 6.29
CA CYS A 131 7.34 9.60 7.10
C CYS A 131 7.55 10.85 6.25
N ASP A 132 7.22 12.00 6.80
CA ASP A 132 7.67 13.29 6.30
C ASP A 132 8.79 13.84 7.21
N ASP A 133 9.21 15.08 7.02
CA ASP A 133 10.27 15.71 7.83
C ASP A 133 9.90 15.95 9.32
N LYS A 134 8.62 15.82 9.67
CA LYS A 134 8.07 16.16 11.00
C LYS A 134 7.57 14.95 11.76
N GLN A 135 7.07 13.93 11.05
CA GLN A 135 6.36 12.80 11.64
C GLN A 135 6.46 11.53 10.81
N CYS A 136 6.20 10.42 11.47
CA CYS A 136 5.97 9.12 10.85
C CYS A 136 4.56 8.66 11.16
N LEU A 137 3.84 8.21 10.13
CA LEU A 137 2.55 7.55 10.33
C LEU A 137 2.76 6.15 10.92
N PRO A 138 1.77 5.60 11.65
CA PRO A 138 1.79 4.21 12.02
C PRO A 138 1.90 3.31 10.78
N PRO A 139 2.63 2.18 10.86
CA PRO A 139 2.67 1.20 9.78
C PRO A 139 1.25 0.76 9.37
N SER A 140 1.03 0.62 8.07
CA SER A 140 -0.28 0.30 7.48
C SER A 140 -0.17 -0.82 6.47
N ASP A 141 -1.28 -1.53 6.28
CA ASP A 141 -1.39 -2.64 5.33
C ASP A 141 -2.31 -2.27 4.16
N VAL A 142 -1.92 -2.65 2.95
CA VAL A 142 -2.80 -2.67 1.77
C VAL A 142 -2.84 -4.08 1.20
N THR A 143 -4.05 -4.61 1.05
CA THR A 143 -4.29 -5.94 0.47
C THR A 143 -4.65 -5.81 -1.01
N PHE A 144 -3.99 -6.61 -1.84
CA PHE A 144 -4.24 -6.70 -3.27
C PHE A 144 -4.85 -8.05 -3.64
N SER A 145 -5.81 -8.04 -4.55
CA SER A 145 -6.30 -9.21 -5.28
C SER A 145 -6.07 -8.97 -6.75
N ILE A 146 -4.98 -9.49 -7.29
CA ILE A 146 -4.43 -9.15 -8.60
C ILE A 146 -4.84 -10.22 -9.62
N PRO A 147 -5.78 -9.94 -10.53
CA PRO A 147 -6.15 -10.89 -11.56
C PRO A 147 -5.00 -11.06 -12.56
N VAL A 148 -4.61 -12.31 -12.81
CA VAL A 148 -3.66 -12.69 -13.86
C VAL A 148 -4.45 -13.47 -14.90
N LYS A 149 -4.67 -12.84 -16.06
CA LYS A 149 -5.47 -13.37 -17.16
C LYS A 149 -4.64 -13.62 -18.40
#